data_AF-A0A0A0UZA5-F1
#
_entry.id   AF-A0A0A0UZA5-F1
#
_cell.length_a   1.000
_cell.length_b   1.000
_cell.length_c   1.000
_cell.angle_alpha   90.00
_cell.angle_beta   90.00
_cell.angle_gamma   90.00
#
_symmetry.space_group_name_H-M   'P 1'
#
loop_
_entity.id
_entity.type
_entity.pdbx_description
1 polymer ?
#
loop_
_entity_poly.entity_id
_entity_poly.type
_entity_poly.pdbx_seq_one_letter_code
_entity_poly.pdbx_strand_id
1 'polypeptide(L)'
;PRFSEVAAMFPESKEFHTVRVQPPAGMHYTTKMLRQLSDSWSKWGSGLIAFHGQTGNIMFIGSTSENTQHFFNEINEYGFDLGGAGPCVRTAMSCVGSARCEQSYANEQKIHRTLVNDFIDDMHRPALPYKFKFKVSGCPNDCMNSIQRADFSVIGTWRDDMKVDQDEVKAFVKAKSRKYVIDNVVARCPTKALSLNDDDTLAVDNRNCVRCMHCIN
;
A
#
# COMPACT_ATOMS: atom_id res chain seq x y z
N PRO A 1 19.50 -14.23 4.03
CA PRO A 1 19.79 -15.69 4.02
C PRO A 1 19.26 -16.35 5.30
N ARG A 2 18.95 -17.64 5.25
CA ARG A 2 18.54 -18.47 6.38
C ARG A 2 19.09 -19.87 6.19
N PHE A 3 19.68 -20.41 7.25
CA PHE A 3 20.24 -21.76 7.29
C PHE A 3 19.54 -22.54 8.41
N SER A 4 19.26 -23.83 8.17
CA SER A 4 18.59 -24.69 9.16
C SER A 4 19.58 -25.17 10.22
N GLU A 5 19.21 -25.06 11.49
CA GLU A 5 19.99 -25.59 12.63
C GLU A 5 19.93 -27.12 12.73
N VAL A 6 18.96 -27.75 12.04
CA VAL A 6 18.73 -29.21 12.01
C VAL A 6 18.90 -29.77 10.59
N ALA A 7 19.83 -29.20 9.82
CA ALA A 7 20.05 -29.56 8.42
C ALA A 7 20.34 -31.06 8.19
N ALA A 8 20.90 -31.78 9.18
CA ALA A 8 21.11 -33.22 9.08
C ALA A 8 19.79 -34.01 9.02
N MET A 9 18.73 -33.52 9.69
CA MET A 9 17.40 -34.14 9.66
C MET A 9 16.61 -33.72 8.41
N PHE A 10 16.83 -32.49 7.91
CA PHE A 10 16.09 -31.91 6.79
C PHE A 10 17.05 -31.31 5.74
N PRO A 11 17.81 -32.14 5.00
CA PRO A 11 18.89 -31.68 4.13
C PRO A 11 18.44 -30.72 3.04
N GLU A 12 17.22 -30.89 2.51
CA GLU A 12 16.64 -30.01 1.48
C GLU A 12 16.39 -28.58 1.97
N SER A 13 16.23 -28.39 3.28
CA SER A 13 16.02 -27.08 3.92
C SER A 13 17.30 -26.51 4.54
N LYS A 14 18.46 -27.12 4.28
CA LYS A 14 19.76 -26.64 4.79
C LYS A 14 19.95 -25.15 4.50
N GLU A 15 19.63 -24.74 3.28
CA GLU A 15 19.55 -23.34 2.85
C GLU A 15 18.11 -23.02 2.47
N PHE A 16 17.53 -22.02 3.12
CA PHE A 16 16.12 -21.66 2.90
C PHE A 16 15.93 -20.15 2.81
N HIS A 17 16.65 -19.54 1.88
CA HIS A 17 16.73 -18.09 1.75
C HIS A 17 15.43 -17.50 1.19
N THR A 18 15.02 -16.35 1.72
CA THR A 18 13.89 -15.60 1.15
C THR A 18 14.40 -14.51 0.23
N VAL A 19 14.00 -14.54 -1.04
CA VAL A 19 14.28 -13.50 -2.03
C VAL A 19 13.09 -12.54 -2.07
N ARG A 20 13.37 -11.24 -1.92
CA ARG A 20 12.35 -10.19 -1.89
C ARG A 20 12.34 -9.48 -3.23
N VAL A 21 11.22 -9.53 -3.94
CA VAL A 21 11.05 -8.90 -5.25
C VAL A 21 10.04 -7.76 -5.14
N GLN A 22 10.34 -6.64 -5.78
CA GLN A 22 9.46 -5.47 -5.75
C GLN A 22 8.13 -5.76 -6.47
N PRO A 23 6.98 -5.35 -5.89
CA PRO A 23 5.72 -5.42 -6.60
C PRO A 23 5.58 -4.22 -7.57
N PRO A 24 4.71 -4.31 -8.58
CA PRO A 24 4.23 -3.13 -9.29
C PRO A 24 3.42 -2.24 -8.33
N ALA A 25 3.40 -0.94 -8.61
CA ALA A 25 2.62 0.02 -7.84
C ALA A 25 1.13 -0.37 -7.79
N GLY A 26 0.54 -0.34 -6.59
CA GLY A 26 -0.85 -0.78 -6.36
C GLY A 26 -1.08 -2.29 -6.46
N MET A 27 -0.03 -3.12 -6.59
CA MET A 27 -0.14 -4.60 -6.67
C MET A 27 -1.04 -5.09 -7.82
N HIS A 28 -1.03 -4.40 -8.96
CA HIS A 28 -1.76 -4.82 -10.15
C HIS A 28 -0.94 -5.80 -10.99
N TYR A 29 -1.49 -6.97 -11.27
CA TYR A 29 -0.82 -8.03 -12.03
C TYR A 29 -1.73 -8.56 -13.14
N THR A 30 -1.11 -9.02 -14.23
CA THR A 30 -1.77 -9.90 -15.19
C THR A 30 -1.51 -11.36 -14.82
N THR A 31 -2.40 -12.27 -15.22
CA THR A 31 -2.18 -13.70 -15.00
C THR A 31 -0.94 -14.22 -15.73
N LYS A 32 -0.54 -13.58 -16.85
CA LYS A 32 0.71 -13.87 -17.56
C LYS A 32 1.93 -13.59 -16.67
N MET A 33 2.00 -12.42 -16.03
CA MET A 33 3.11 -12.05 -15.13
C MET A 33 3.19 -13.00 -13.93
N LEU A 34 2.05 -13.34 -13.33
CA LEU A 34 2.01 -14.24 -12.17
C LEU A 34 2.49 -15.66 -12.53
N ARG A 35 2.04 -16.20 -13.67
CA ARG A 35 2.52 -17.50 -14.15
C ARG A 35 4.02 -17.47 -14.43
N GLN A 36 4.50 -16.44 -15.13
CA GLN A 36 5.93 -16.29 -15.42
C GLN A 36 6.80 -16.26 -14.15
N LEU A 37 6.41 -15.48 -13.14
CA LEU A 37 7.09 -15.45 -11.84
C LEU A 37 7.04 -16.82 -11.12
N SER A 38 5.89 -17.50 -11.18
CA SER A 38 5.72 -18.83 -10.58
C SER A 38 6.59 -19.87 -11.27
N ASP A 39 6.68 -19.83 -12.60
CA ASP A 39 7.49 -20.74 -13.40
C ASP A 39 8.98 -20.53 -13.11
N SER A 40 9.46 -19.27 -13.07
CA SER A 40 10.82 -18.94 -12.65
C SER A 40 11.12 -19.43 -11.23
N TRP A 41 10.18 -19.25 -10.29
CA TRP A 41 10.40 -19.69 -8.91
C TRP A 41 10.38 -21.20 -8.74
N SER A 42 9.58 -21.92 -9.55
CA SER A 42 9.54 -23.38 -9.52
C SER A 42 10.85 -24.01 -10.04
N LYS A 43 11.60 -23.29 -10.88
CA LYS A 43 12.93 -23.70 -11.35
C LYS A 43 14.02 -23.50 -10.30
N TRP A 44 14.00 -22.34 -9.62
CA TRP A 44 15.14 -21.86 -8.82
C TRP A 44 14.90 -21.86 -7.30
N GLY A 45 13.69 -22.13 -6.86
CA GLY A 45 13.30 -22.09 -5.46
C GLY A 45 12.38 -23.25 -5.07
N SER A 46 11.80 -23.13 -3.89
CA SER A 46 10.97 -24.19 -3.29
C SER A 46 9.55 -24.28 -3.85
N GLY A 47 9.13 -23.31 -4.68
CA GLY A 47 7.73 -23.12 -5.06
C GLY A 47 6.88 -22.37 -4.03
N LEU A 48 7.36 -22.13 -2.80
CA LEU A 48 6.62 -21.39 -1.79
C LEU A 48 6.72 -19.88 -1.99
N ILE A 49 5.57 -19.21 -2.01
CA ILE A 49 5.47 -17.75 -2.20
C ILE A 49 4.54 -17.18 -1.13
N ALA A 50 4.96 -16.12 -0.45
CA ALA A 50 4.05 -15.26 0.29
C ALA A 50 3.76 -13.99 -0.51
N PHE A 51 2.47 -13.81 -0.83
CA PHE A 51 1.95 -12.74 -1.69
C PHE A 51 1.00 -11.87 -0.85
N HIS A 52 1.47 -10.85 -0.13
CA HIS A 52 2.81 -10.23 -0.13
C HIS A 52 3.40 -10.16 1.28
N GLY A 53 4.67 -9.78 1.37
CA GLY A 53 5.29 -9.37 2.61
C GLY A 53 4.72 -8.04 3.10
N GLN A 54 4.75 -7.82 4.43
CA GLN A 54 4.17 -6.64 5.07
C GLN A 54 4.63 -5.28 4.48
N THR A 55 5.88 -5.19 4.02
CA THR A 55 6.38 -3.94 3.43
C THR A 55 5.85 -3.73 2.01
N GLY A 56 5.55 -4.81 1.26
CA GLY A 56 5.06 -4.77 -0.12
C GLY A 56 5.62 -5.86 -1.02
N ASN A 57 6.84 -6.34 -0.74
CA ASN A 57 7.54 -7.31 -1.58
C ASN A 57 6.74 -8.58 -1.85
N ILE A 58 6.88 -9.11 -3.06
CA ILE A 58 6.63 -10.53 -3.32
C ILE A 58 7.75 -11.30 -2.61
N MET A 59 7.38 -12.27 -1.77
CA MET A 59 8.34 -13.02 -0.97
C MET A 59 8.46 -14.43 -1.55
N PHE A 60 9.56 -14.69 -2.24
CA PHE A 60 9.90 -16.01 -2.76
C PHE A 60 10.70 -16.76 -1.68
N ILE A 61 10.10 -17.78 -1.07
CA ILE A 61 10.56 -18.36 0.20
C ILE A 61 11.26 -19.69 -0.05
N GLY A 62 12.56 -19.76 0.22
CA GLY A 62 13.33 -21.01 0.14
C GLY A 62 14.05 -21.13 -1.19
N SER A 63 15.32 -20.75 -1.21
CA SER A 63 16.28 -21.00 -2.27
C SER A 63 17.68 -21.17 -1.66
N THR A 64 18.60 -21.73 -2.43
CA THR A 64 20.02 -21.86 -2.09
C THR A 64 20.77 -20.57 -2.44
N SER A 65 21.99 -20.44 -1.92
CA SER A 65 22.89 -19.33 -2.25
C SER A 65 23.17 -19.25 -3.75
N GLU A 66 23.40 -20.40 -4.41
CA GLU A 66 23.65 -20.51 -5.85
C GLU A 66 22.44 -20.09 -6.68
N ASN A 67 21.26 -20.67 -6.38
CA ASN A 67 20.06 -20.43 -7.17
C ASN A 67 19.52 -19.00 -7.03
N THR A 68 19.88 -18.28 -5.95
CA THR A 68 19.43 -16.89 -5.75
C THR A 68 19.86 -15.98 -6.90
N GLN A 69 21.10 -16.12 -7.41
CA GLN A 69 21.57 -15.30 -8.53
C GLN A 69 20.89 -15.71 -9.85
N HIS A 70 20.68 -17.01 -10.08
CA HIS A 70 19.98 -17.49 -11.27
C HIS A 70 18.55 -16.99 -11.34
N PHE A 71 17.82 -17.08 -10.21
CA PHE A 71 16.47 -16.53 -10.10
C PHE A 71 16.46 -15.03 -10.37
N PHE A 72 17.37 -14.27 -9.77
CA PHE A 72 17.43 -12.82 -9.99
C PHE A 72 17.69 -12.47 -11.47
N ASN A 73 18.66 -13.12 -12.11
CA ASN A 73 18.96 -12.89 -13.53
C ASN A 73 17.71 -13.13 -14.39
N GLU A 74 17.01 -14.26 -14.20
CA GLU A 74 15.82 -14.60 -14.99
C GLU A 74 14.70 -13.58 -14.78
N ILE A 75 14.39 -13.17 -13.54
CA ILE A 75 13.32 -12.20 -13.30
C ILE A 75 13.67 -10.79 -13.78
N ASN A 76 14.96 -10.45 -13.79
CA ASN A 76 15.44 -9.15 -14.26
C ASN A 76 15.31 -9.01 -15.77
N GLU A 77 15.51 -10.08 -16.54
CA GLU A 77 15.32 -10.09 -18.00
C GLU A 77 13.89 -9.67 -18.41
N TYR A 78 12.88 -9.94 -17.58
CA TYR A 78 11.51 -9.51 -17.82
C TYR A 78 11.03 -8.36 -16.92
N GLY A 79 11.97 -7.63 -16.31
CA GLY A 79 11.74 -6.30 -15.74
C GLY A 79 11.39 -6.26 -14.26
N PHE A 80 11.54 -7.37 -13.53
CA PHE A 80 11.45 -7.35 -12.06
C PHE A 80 12.82 -7.10 -11.42
N ASP A 81 12.79 -6.51 -10.24
CA ASP A 81 14.00 -6.21 -9.48
C ASP A 81 13.82 -6.58 -8.01
N LEU A 82 14.92 -6.74 -7.31
CA LEU A 82 14.94 -7.03 -5.89
C LEU A 82 14.47 -5.83 -5.08
N GLY A 83 13.82 -6.11 -3.96
CA GLY A 83 13.44 -5.10 -2.98
C GLY A 83 14.50 -4.88 -1.90
N GLY A 84 14.38 -3.78 -1.17
CA GLY A 84 15.33 -3.42 -0.12
C GLY A 84 15.30 -4.30 1.14
N ALA A 85 16.47 -4.63 1.67
CA ALA A 85 16.66 -5.25 2.97
C ALA A 85 17.97 -4.76 3.62
N GLY A 86 17.94 -4.53 4.94
CA GLY A 86 19.08 -3.97 5.67
C GLY A 86 18.88 -2.51 6.06
N PRO A 87 19.96 -1.78 6.40
CA PRO A 87 19.94 -0.37 6.72
C PRO A 87 19.95 0.48 5.43
N CYS A 88 18.82 0.40 4.72
CA CYS A 88 18.61 0.96 3.39
C CYS A 88 17.18 1.47 3.25
N VAL A 89 16.88 2.16 2.15
CA VAL A 89 15.50 2.36 1.72
C VAL A 89 14.88 1.00 1.47
N ARG A 90 13.70 0.75 2.03
CA ARG A 90 12.94 -0.47 1.76
C ARG A 90 11.97 -0.23 0.62
N THR A 91 11.52 -1.31 0.01
CA THR A 91 10.41 -1.31 -0.96
C THR A 91 9.29 -0.41 -0.51
N ALA A 92 8.90 0.53 -1.35
CA ALA A 92 7.76 1.41 -1.07
C ALA A 92 6.44 0.72 -1.43
N MET A 93 5.34 1.30 -0.99
CA MET A 93 4.00 0.85 -1.36
C MET A 93 2.98 1.98 -1.36
N SER A 94 1.96 1.82 -2.18
CA SER A 94 0.77 2.67 -2.24
C SER A 94 -0.51 1.88 -2.03
N CYS A 95 -1.58 2.54 -1.56
CA CYS A 95 -2.94 1.98 -1.68
C CYS A 95 -3.36 1.83 -3.16
N VAL A 96 -4.52 1.20 -3.41
CA VAL A 96 -5.08 1.06 -4.77
C VAL A 96 -5.30 2.41 -5.45
N GLY A 97 -5.71 3.42 -4.66
CA GLY A 97 -5.74 4.79 -5.11
C GLY A 97 -6.67 5.04 -6.29
N SER A 98 -6.32 6.01 -7.14
CA SER A 98 -7.16 6.45 -8.26
C SER A 98 -7.44 5.36 -9.31
N ALA A 99 -6.79 4.19 -9.23
CA ALA A 99 -7.15 3.05 -10.07
C ALA A 99 -8.55 2.50 -9.75
N ARG A 100 -9.02 2.62 -8.49
CA ARG A 100 -10.32 2.08 -8.08
C ARG A 100 -10.90 2.71 -6.80
N CYS A 101 -10.55 3.96 -6.52
CA CYS A 101 -11.08 4.69 -5.37
C CYS A 101 -11.37 6.13 -5.75
N GLU A 102 -12.62 6.54 -5.57
CA GLU A 102 -13.16 7.87 -5.79
C GLU A 102 -12.69 8.89 -4.73
N GLN A 103 -12.13 8.41 -3.62
CA GLN A 103 -11.59 9.24 -2.53
C GLN A 103 -10.08 9.50 -2.69
N SER A 104 -9.49 9.20 -3.84
CA SER A 104 -8.06 9.42 -4.09
C SER A 104 -7.76 10.90 -4.35
N TYR A 105 -6.95 11.52 -3.49
CA TYR A 105 -6.51 12.93 -3.61
C TYR A 105 -5.05 13.06 -4.07
N ALA A 106 -4.35 11.95 -4.25
CA ALA A 106 -2.97 11.91 -4.70
C ALA A 106 -2.88 10.87 -5.82
N ASN A 107 -2.09 11.11 -6.86
CA ASN A 107 -1.77 10.03 -7.81
C ASN A 107 -0.75 9.09 -7.14
N GLU A 108 -1.23 8.13 -6.36
CA GLU A 108 -0.41 7.37 -5.41
C GLU A 108 0.59 6.48 -6.13
N GLN A 109 0.18 5.90 -7.26
CA GLN A 109 1.04 5.02 -8.07
C GLN A 109 2.18 5.81 -8.70
N LYS A 110 1.93 7.04 -9.18
CA LYS A 110 2.97 7.92 -9.71
C LYS A 110 3.93 8.37 -8.61
N ILE A 111 3.42 8.79 -7.45
CA ILE A 111 4.26 9.19 -6.30
C ILE A 111 5.12 8.00 -5.85
N HIS A 112 4.52 6.82 -5.67
CA HIS A 112 5.23 5.60 -5.32
C HIS A 112 6.35 5.31 -6.32
N ARG A 113 6.05 5.27 -7.63
CA ARG A 113 7.06 4.98 -8.66
C ARG A 113 8.17 6.01 -8.71
N THR A 114 7.85 7.29 -8.50
CA THR A 114 8.85 8.37 -8.45
C THR A 114 9.80 8.15 -7.27
N LEU A 115 9.28 7.93 -6.07
CA LEU A 115 10.09 7.67 -4.87
C LEU A 115 10.97 6.42 -5.03
N VAL A 116 10.45 5.33 -5.58
CA VAL A 116 11.25 4.09 -5.75
C VAL A 116 12.36 4.28 -6.77
N ASN A 117 12.07 4.93 -7.89
CA ASN A 117 13.07 5.13 -8.94
C ASN A 117 14.17 6.10 -8.53
N ASP A 118 13.82 7.19 -7.84
CA ASP A 118 14.78 8.21 -7.42
C ASP A 118 15.72 7.70 -6.31
N PHE A 119 15.24 6.77 -5.48
CA PHE A 119 15.98 6.20 -4.34
C PHE A 119 16.39 4.73 -4.57
N ILE A 120 16.48 4.28 -5.83
CA ILE A 120 16.81 2.88 -6.15
C ILE A 120 18.19 2.50 -5.62
N ASP A 121 19.16 3.42 -5.69
CA ASP A 121 20.52 3.21 -5.19
C ASP A 121 20.53 2.97 -3.67
N ASP A 122 19.88 3.86 -2.92
CA ASP A 122 19.73 3.77 -1.47
C ASP A 122 18.94 2.53 -1.03
N MET A 123 18.18 1.90 -1.93
CA MET A 123 17.46 0.65 -1.66
C MET A 123 18.34 -0.58 -1.83
N HIS A 124 19.13 -0.63 -2.90
CA HIS A 124 19.97 -1.78 -3.25
C HIS A 124 21.35 -1.75 -2.60
N ARG A 125 21.85 -0.57 -2.23
CA ARG A 125 23.17 -0.37 -1.63
C ARG A 125 23.00 0.24 -0.23
N PRO A 126 22.94 -0.59 0.83
CA PRO A 126 22.72 -0.09 2.18
C PRO A 126 23.78 0.93 2.61
N ALA A 127 23.38 2.20 2.68
CA ALA A 127 24.23 3.34 3.07
C ALA A 127 23.64 4.16 4.23
N LEU A 128 22.44 3.82 4.70
CA LEU A 128 21.76 4.57 5.75
C LEU A 128 22.17 4.09 7.15
N PRO A 129 22.00 4.91 8.21
CA PRO A 129 22.24 4.46 9.59
C PRO A 129 21.31 3.32 10.02
N TYR A 130 20.07 3.29 9.48
CA TYR A 130 19.12 2.22 9.70
C TYR A 130 18.10 2.13 8.56
N LYS A 131 17.08 1.29 8.69
CA LYS A 131 16.04 1.12 7.67
C LYS A 131 15.21 2.40 7.50
N PHE A 132 14.84 2.70 6.26
CA PHE A 132 13.92 3.80 5.92
C PHE A 132 12.82 3.30 4.97
N LYS A 133 11.60 3.80 5.10
CA LYS A 133 10.43 3.33 4.34
C LYS A 133 9.60 4.49 3.84
N PHE A 134 9.17 4.38 2.58
CA PHE A 134 8.11 5.20 2.00
C PHE A 134 6.79 4.43 1.97
N LYS A 135 5.69 5.09 2.35
CA LYS A 135 4.34 4.60 2.05
C LYS A 135 3.41 5.74 1.65
N VAL A 136 2.52 5.45 0.72
CA VAL A 136 1.63 6.43 0.11
C VAL A 136 0.17 6.01 0.28
N SER A 137 -0.65 6.89 0.82
CA SER A 137 -2.10 6.75 0.90
C SER A 137 -2.79 7.92 0.23
N GLY A 138 -3.85 7.63 -0.53
CA GLY A 138 -4.59 8.62 -1.30
C GLY A 138 -5.39 9.61 -0.48
N CYS A 139 -5.80 9.21 0.71
CA CYS A 139 -6.62 10.00 1.62
C CYS A 139 -6.36 9.63 3.08
N PRO A 140 -6.93 10.39 4.04
CA PRO A 140 -6.76 10.14 5.47
C PRO A 140 -7.37 8.83 6.00
N ASN A 141 -8.12 8.06 5.20
CA ASN A 141 -8.46 6.67 5.55
C ASN A 141 -7.22 5.76 5.64
N ASP A 142 -6.10 6.20 5.03
CA ASP A 142 -4.78 5.59 5.14
C ASP A 142 -4.77 4.06 4.91
N CYS A 143 -5.37 3.58 3.81
CA CYS A 143 -5.46 2.14 3.53
C CYS A 143 -4.08 1.44 3.39
N MET A 144 -2.99 2.18 3.12
CA MET A 144 -1.63 1.62 3.12
C MET A 144 -1.03 1.50 4.53
N ASN A 145 -1.71 2.09 5.52
CA ASN A 145 -1.27 2.30 6.87
C ASN A 145 0.14 2.93 6.88
N SER A 146 0.25 4.06 6.19
CA SER A 146 1.50 4.76 5.95
C SER A 146 2.00 5.42 7.22
N ILE A 147 1.13 6.06 7.99
CA ILE A 147 1.53 6.82 9.19
C ILE A 147 2.12 5.92 10.28
N GLN A 148 1.68 4.66 10.38
CA GLN A 148 2.15 3.74 11.41
C GLN A 148 3.30 2.83 10.95
N ARG A 149 3.57 2.74 9.64
CA ARG A 149 4.44 1.68 9.08
C ARG A 149 5.51 2.18 8.13
N ALA A 150 5.65 3.49 7.98
CA ALA A 150 6.69 4.13 7.19
C ALA A 150 7.38 5.25 7.97
N ASP A 151 8.65 5.48 7.65
CA ASP A 151 9.46 6.58 8.18
C ASP A 151 9.09 7.89 7.46
N PHE A 152 8.66 7.78 6.20
CA PHE A 152 8.11 8.87 5.40
C PHE A 152 6.73 8.48 4.87
N SER A 153 5.69 9.12 5.42
CA SER A 153 4.29 8.91 5.06
C SER A 153 3.80 10.03 4.16
N VAL A 154 3.22 9.67 3.02
CA VAL A 154 2.49 10.58 2.14
C VAL A 154 1.01 10.26 2.25
N ILE A 155 0.21 11.22 2.71
CA ILE A 155 -1.25 11.09 2.81
C ILE A 155 -1.88 12.23 2.04
N GLY A 156 -2.61 11.90 0.97
CA GLY A 156 -3.33 12.87 0.16
C GLY A 156 -4.46 13.56 0.93
N THR A 157 -4.74 14.79 0.57
CA THR A 157 -5.85 15.57 1.11
C THR A 157 -6.22 16.70 0.14
N TRP A 158 -7.27 17.45 0.45
CA TRP A 158 -7.70 18.63 -0.29
C TRP A 158 -7.68 19.87 0.63
N ARG A 159 -7.79 21.06 0.05
CA ARG A 159 -7.71 22.35 0.79
C ARG A 159 -8.89 23.28 0.53
N ASP A 160 -9.61 23.05 -0.55
CA ASP A 160 -10.87 23.71 -0.89
C ASP A 160 -12.06 23.10 -0.15
N ASP A 161 -13.25 23.54 -0.52
CA ASP A 161 -14.50 23.14 0.12
C ASP A 161 -14.93 21.73 -0.31
N MET A 162 -15.53 20.99 0.62
CA MET A 162 -16.17 19.71 0.30
C MET A 162 -17.30 19.92 -0.71
N LYS A 163 -17.28 19.15 -1.80
CA LYS A 163 -18.36 19.12 -2.78
C LYS A 163 -19.55 18.37 -2.20
N VAL A 164 -20.70 19.04 -2.11
CA VAL A 164 -21.93 18.47 -1.58
C VAL A 164 -23.01 18.54 -2.65
N ASP A 165 -23.48 17.37 -3.07
CA ASP A 165 -24.69 17.26 -3.88
C ASP A 165 -25.90 17.20 -2.94
N GLN A 166 -26.67 18.29 -2.90
CA GLN A 166 -27.79 18.41 -1.97
C GLN A 166 -28.96 17.48 -2.34
N ASP A 167 -29.09 17.07 -3.61
CA ASP A 167 -30.14 16.14 -4.02
C ASP A 167 -29.81 14.72 -3.51
N GLU A 168 -28.55 14.31 -3.60
CA GLU A 168 -28.06 13.06 -3.00
C GLU A 168 -28.14 13.07 -1.47
N VAL A 169 -27.86 14.21 -0.81
CA VAL A 169 -28.06 14.35 0.65
C VAL A 169 -29.52 14.12 1.00
N LYS A 170 -30.46 14.78 0.31
CA LYS A 170 -31.91 14.60 0.55
C LYS A 170 -32.35 13.17 0.29
N ALA A 171 -31.83 12.53 -0.76
CA ALA A 171 -32.09 11.12 -1.04
C ALA A 171 -31.58 10.21 0.09
N PHE A 172 -30.39 10.47 0.61
CA PHE A 172 -29.81 9.73 1.74
C PHE A 172 -30.61 9.93 3.03
N VAL A 173 -31.01 11.16 3.36
CA VAL A 173 -31.87 11.47 4.51
C VAL A 173 -33.21 10.76 4.39
N LYS A 174 -33.84 10.75 3.21
CA LYS A 174 -35.08 10.01 2.96
C LYS A 174 -34.90 8.50 3.14
N ALA A 175 -33.77 7.95 2.67
CA ALA A 175 -33.47 6.53 2.77
C ALA A 175 -33.13 6.06 4.20
N LYS A 176 -32.49 6.91 5.01
CA LYS A 176 -31.97 6.54 6.34
C LYS A 176 -32.70 7.18 7.52
N SER A 177 -33.55 8.18 7.29
CA SER A 177 -34.13 9.11 8.27
C SER A 177 -33.19 10.21 8.78
N ARG A 178 -33.76 11.37 9.12
CA ARG A 178 -33.04 12.49 9.77
C ARG A 178 -32.31 12.05 11.04
N LYS A 179 -32.96 11.25 11.89
CA LYS A 179 -32.36 10.74 13.14
C LYS A 179 -31.06 9.98 12.86
N TYR A 180 -31.05 9.11 11.85
CA TYR A 180 -29.85 8.36 11.49
C TYR A 180 -28.71 9.28 11.03
N VAL A 181 -29.00 10.25 10.17
CA VAL A 181 -28.00 11.19 9.64
C VAL A 181 -27.41 12.04 10.77
N ILE A 182 -28.25 12.52 11.68
CA ILE A 182 -27.80 13.27 12.86
C ILE A 182 -26.91 12.39 13.75
N ASP A 183 -27.37 11.20 14.13
CA ASP A 183 -26.68 10.35 15.10
C ASP A 183 -25.38 9.73 14.56
N ASN A 184 -25.29 9.49 13.25
CA ASN A 184 -24.18 8.75 12.63
C ASN A 184 -23.26 9.57 11.75
N VAL A 185 -23.69 10.72 11.24
CA VAL A 185 -22.85 11.60 10.40
C VAL A 185 -22.53 12.89 11.13
N VAL A 186 -23.55 13.66 11.51
CA VAL A 186 -23.37 15.00 12.11
C VAL A 186 -22.73 14.91 13.49
N ALA A 187 -23.32 14.13 14.40
CA ALA A 187 -22.86 14.01 15.79
C ALA A 187 -21.47 13.34 15.91
N ARG A 188 -21.05 12.61 14.88
CA ARG A 188 -19.74 11.94 14.80
C ARG A 188 -18.66 12.78 14.12
N CYS A 189 -19.01 13.96 13.57
CA CYS A 189 -18.02 14.89 13.08
C CYS A 189 -17.11 15.37 14.22
N PRO A 190 -15.79 15.12 14.18
CA PRO A 190 -14.91 15.38 15.31
C PRO A 190 -14.80 16.87 15.68
N THR A 191 -15.08 17.76 14.72
CA THR A 191 -15.02 19.22 14.92
C THR A 191 -16.39 19.89 14.89
N LYS A 192 -17.49 19.12 14.83
CA LYS A 192 -18.86 19.65 14.71
C LYS A 192 -19.04 20.62 13.53
N ALA A 193 -18.34 20.37 12.44
CA ALA A 193 -18.36 21.19 11.23
C ALA A 193 -19.54 20.90 10.29
N LEU A 194 -20.47 20.02 10.69
CA LEU A 194 -21.63 19.62 9.89
C LEU A 194 -22.92 20.02 10.60
N SER A 195 -23.92 20.42 9.83
CA SER A 195 -25.29 20.64 10.31
C SER A 195 -26.30 20.21 9.25
N LEU A 196 -27.38 19.54 9.67
CA LEU A 196 -28.51 19.21 8.80
C LEU A 196 -29.61 20.24 9.02
N ASN A 197 -29.98 20.98 7.98
CA ASN A 197 -31.01 22.02 8.03
C ASN A 197 -32.43 21.41 8.06
N ASP A 198 -33.44 22.25 8.30
CA ASP A 198 -34.85 21.81 8.35
C ASP A 198 -35.37 21.34 6.98
N ASP A 199 -34.78 21.82 5.89
CA ASP A 199 -35.11 21.45 4.51
C ASP A 199 -34.31 20.24 3.98
N ASP A 200 -33.70 19.48 4.89
CA ASP A 200 -32.84 18.32 4.63
C ASP A 200 -31.54 18.63 3.85
N THR A 201 -31.13 19.89 3.72
CA THR A 201 -29.81 20.24 3.16
C THR A 201 -28.69 20.11 4.19
N LEU A 202 -27.48 19.74 3.75
CA LEU A 202 -26.29 19.63 4.60
C LEU A 202 -25.45 20.91 4.48
N ALA A 203 -25.26 21.60 5.62
CA ALA A 203 -24.32 22.70 5.75
C ALA A 203 -22.96 22.19 6.26
N VAL A 204 -21.88 22.73 5.69
CA VAL A 204 -20.50 22.34 5.99
C VAL A 204 -19.66 23.58 6.30
N ASP A 205 -19.11 23.64 7.50
CA ASP A 205 -18.09 24.63 7.87
C ASP A 205 -16.70 24.09 7.48
N ASN A 206 -16.33 24.28 6.22
CA ASN A 206 -15.06 23.78 5.68
C ASN A 206 -13.83 24.36 6.42
N ARG A 207 -13.93 25.56 6.98
CA ARG A 207 -12.85 26.19 7.74
C ARG A 207 -12.50 25.40 9.00
N ASN A 208 -13.51 24.83 9.66
CA ASN A 208 -13.34 23.99 10.85
C ASN A 208 -13.29 22.48 10.53
N CYS A 209 -13.41 22.09 9.26
CA CYS A 209 -13.27 20.70 8.84
C CYS A 209 -11.80 20.25 8.90
N VAL A 210 -11.55 19.12 9.58
CA VAL A 210 -10.22 18.47 9.67
C VAL A 210 -10.02 17.37 8.63
N ARG A 211 -10.96 17.21 7.68
CA ARG A 211 -10.87 16.26 6.55
C ARG A 211 -10.65 14.81 7.02
N CYS A 212 -11.33 14.42 8.09
CA CYS A 212 -11.20 13.08 8.71
C CYS A 212 -11.84 11.92 7.93
N MET A 213 -12.39 12.19 6.73
CA MET A 213 -13.13 11.25 5.86
C MET A 213 -14.47 10.71 6.41
N HIS A 214 -14.79 10.82 7.70
CA HIS A 214 -15.98 10.22 8.32
C HIS A 214 -17.29 10.47 7.57
N CYS A 215 -17.56 11.70 7.11
CA CYS A 215 -18.80 12.03 6.41
C CYS A 215 -18.81 11.68 4.92
N ILE A 216 -17.65 11.35 4.35
CA ILE A 216 -17.50 10.90 2.95
C ILE A 216 -17.60 9.37 2.88
N ASN A 217 -17.20 8.67 3.95
CA ASN A 217 -17.28 7.22 4.11
C ASN A 217 -18.71 6.74 4.37
#